data_AF-A0A662RUH3-F1
#
_entry.id   AF-A0A662RUH3-F1
#
_cell.length_a   1.000
_cell.length_b   1.000
_cell.length_c   1.000
_cell.angle_alpha   90.00
_cell.angle_beta   90.00
_cell.angle_gamma   90.00
#
_symmetry.space_group_name_H-M   'P 1'
#
loop_
_entity.id
_entity.type
_entity.pdbx_description
1 polymer ?
#
loop_
_entity_poly.entity_id
_entity_poly.type
_entity_poly.pdbx_seq_one_letter_code
_entity_poly.pdbx_strand_id
1 'polypeptide(L)'
;MRSTALLALALVSLLAAATLALWIAGELGSPESGGGGVVLHVLTRHDATTLMIAREAFLNSTFAREAGVINVVFIKPNPALWRDTIDRLGYLDVAWGGGPTAHNILADDGYLLPIEDEVVLHEASSIPDSVGGMPLKRFDSQGRLLWVATSMSSFGIIVNEPMLEEYGLPSPRLWEDLASPELAKLLPKPAVAFSRSTQSGSHTRIYQIILQKFGWERGWVVLTGMAANGRPYGGSVEALSALEAGEVPIAIGIDFYGYTAQVERPGVRYVVPYNESIVGGDPVSLLRTCQNREAALAFVRWILSVDGQKIWLDRRVNRLPVRTEVFDTPEGRERPDLRAAQEMILGNVGIRFSETRARMSYFATAYYFDAVLCDPHDALVSAWSAMVRALESGRIGWKEFEELWWELGRPISWEENGTVLTFTEEYAASINWRMRDDPAFASKMTSMWREAAQRRYEEIARRLTSG
;
A
#
# COMPACT_ATOMS: atom_id res chain seq x y z
N MET A 1 46.72 34.30 -9.08
CA MET A 1 45.92 33.32 -9.86
C MET A 1 44.88 32.55 -9.04
N ARG A 2 45.03 32.37 -7.71
CA ARG A 2 44.01 31.67 -6.88
C ARG A 2 42.80 32.52 -6.48
N SER A 3 42.93 33.84 -6.34
CA SER A 3 41.82 34.72 -5.92
C SER A 3 40.79 34.99 -7.03
N THR A 4 41.24 35.08 -8.28
CA THR A 4 40.36 35.28 -9.46
C THR A 4 39.52 34.05 -9.78
N ALA A 5 40.06 32.84 -9.54
CA ALA A 5 39.32 31.59 -9.73
C ALA A 5 38.22 31.39 -8.67
N LEU A 6 38.47 31.79 -7.41
CA LEU A 6 37.49 31.75 -6.33
C LEU A 6 36.34 32.75 -6.54
N LEU A 7 36.64 33.95 -7.05
CA LEU A 7 35.62 34.93 -7.42
C LEU A 7 34.78 34.47 -8.62
N ALA A 8 35.40 33.83 -9.62
CA ALA A 8 34.68 33.29 -10.77
C ALA A 8 33.75 32.13 -10.37
N LEU A 9 34.21 31.21 -9.50
CA LEU A 9 33.35 30.15 -8.97
C LEU A 9 32.18 30.71 -8.15
N ALA A 10 32.43 31.70 -7.29
CA ALA A 10 31.38 32.33 -6.50
C ALA A 10 30.33 33.03 -7.39
N LEU A 11 30.76 33.70 -8.47
CA LEU A 11 29.85 34.30 -9.43
C LEU A 11 29.01 33.26 -10.18
N VAL A 12 29.62 32.16 -10.62
CA VAL A 12 28.90 31.08 -11.32
C VAL A 12 27.90 30.40 -10.39
N SER A 13 28.24 30.19 -9.12
CA SER A 13 27.31 29.67 -8.10
C SER A 13 26.15 30.63 -7.82
N LEU A 14 26.41 31.93 -7.76
CA LEU A 14 25.39 32.96 -7.56
C LEU A 14 24.47 33.08 -8.78
N LEU A 15 25.02 33.00 -9.99
CA LEU A 15 24.22 32.97 -11.22
C LEU A 15 23.37 31.69 -11.32
N ALA A 16 23.93 30.53 -10.97
CA ALA A 16 23.20 29.25 -10.93
C ALA A 16 22.06 29.27 -9.89
N ALA A 17 22.33 29.81 -8.70
CA ALA A 17 21.33 30.00 -7.65
C ALA A 17 20.26 31.03 -8.06
N ALA A 18 20.63 32.10 -8.76
CA ALA A 18 19.69 33.09 -9.28
C ALA A 18 18.82 32.50 -10.41
N THR A 19 19.38 31.70 -11.32
CA THR A 19 18.61 31.00 -12.34
C THR A 19 17.69 29.93 -11.75
N LEU A 20 18.11 29.21 -10.72
CA LEU A 20 17.26 28.25 -10.00
C LEU A 20 16.16 28.97 -9.22
N ALA A 21 16.45 30.11 -8.59
CA ALA A 21 15.46 30.94 -7.91
C ALA A 21 14.47 31.58 -8.89
N LEU A 22 14.90 31.99 -10.09
CA LEU A 22 14.04 32.47 -11.17
C LEU A 22 13.21 31.35 -11.80
N TRP A 23 13.74 30.12 -11.88
CA TRP A 23 13.00 28.94 -12.33
C TRP A 23 11.95 28.51 -11.30
N ILE A 24 12.32 28.50 -10.02
CA ILE A 24 11.40 28.28 -8.89
C ILE A 24 10.38 29.41 -8.78
N ALA A 25 10.71 30.68 -9.06
CA ALA A 25 9.75 31.78 -9.11
C ALA A 25 8.89 31.76 -10.38
N GLY A 26 9.36 31.12 -11.45
CA GLY A 26 8.56 30.81 -12.65
C GLY A 26 7.57 29.66 -12.43
N GLU A 27 7.91 28.68 -11.57
CA GLU A 27 6.99 27.63 -11.10
C GLU A 27 6.10 28.08 -9.93
N LEU A 28 6.59 29.00 -9.10
CA LEU A 28 5.88 29.66 -7.99
C LEU A 28 5.56 31.10 -8.40
N GLY A 29 4.66 31.24 -9.37
CA GLY A 29 4.07 32.54 -9.66
C GLY A 29 3.48 33.14 -8.37
N SER A 30 4.05 34.25 -7.92
CA SER A 30 3.38 35.13 -6.96
C SER A 30 2.13 35.68 -7.64
N PRO A 31 0.99 35.84 -6.94
CA PRO A 31 -0.27 36.20 -7.57
C PRO A 31 -0.20 37.65 -8.03
N GLU A 32 0.11 37.86 -9.31
CA GLU A 32 -0.24 39.09 -9.99
C GLU A 32 -1.77 39.11 -10.12
N SER A 33 -2.38 39.91 -9.26
CA SER A 33 -3.79 40.28 -9.29
C SER A 33 -4.09 40.98 -10.62
N GLY A 34 -4.60 40.23 -11.60
CA GLY A 34 -4.92 40.77 -12.92
C GLY A 34 -5.50 39.78 -13.92
N GLY A 35 -6.33 38.83 -13.48
CA GLY A 35 -7.01 37.83 -14.33
C GLY A 35 -7.56 36.69 -13.47
N GLY A 36 -8.67 36.95 -12.76
CA GLY A 36 -9.10 36.18 -11.57
C GLY A 36 -9.59 34.76 -11.84
N GLY A 37 -8.74 33.76 -11.56
CA GLY A 37 -9.11 32.35 -11.46
C GLY A 37 -8.53 31.70 -10.20
N VAL A 38 -9.17 30.63 -9.73
CA VAL A 38 -8.80 29.91 -8.50
C VAL A 38 -7.77 28.81 -8.80
N VAL A 39 -6.76 28.68 -7.94
CA VAL A 39 -5.82 27.55 -7.95
C VAL A 39 -6.12 26.64 -6.76
N LEU A 40 -6.51 25.40 -7.04
CA LEU A 40 -6.84 24.41 -6.02
C LEU A 40 -5.57 23.67 -5.55
N HIS A 41 -5.40 23.51 -4.25
CA HIS A 41 -4.25 22.81 -3.66
C HIS A 41 -4.67 21.47 -3.04
N VAL A 42 -4.20 20.37 -3.62
CA VAL A 42 -4.62 19.01 -3.26
C VAL A 42 -3.46 18.21 -2.70
N LEU A 43 -3.60 17.76 -1.46
CA LEU A 43 -2.67 16.83 -0.80
C LEU A 43 -2.94 15.40 -1.29
N THR A 44 -1.94 14.68 -1.79
CA THR A 44 -2.19 13.38 -2.43
C THR A 44 -1.02 12.38 -2.40
N ARG A 45 -1.34 11.11 -2.66
CA ARG A 45 -0.38 10.00 -2.87
C ARG A 45 -0.45 9.36 -4.25
N HIS A 46 -1.36 9.79 -5.12
CA HIS A 46 -1.46 9.21 -6.46
C HIS A 46 -0.17 9.43 -7.26
N ASP A 47 0.13 8.49 -8.16
CA ASP A 47 1.26 8.56 -9.07
C ASP A 47 1.12 9.73 -10.07
N ALA A 48 2.21 10.08 -10.76
CA ALA A 48 2.21 11.24 -11.65
C ALA A 48 1.21 11.11 -12.81
N THR A 49 0.98 9.90 -13.32
CA THR A 49 0.08 9.65 -14.45
C THR A 49 -1.37 9.88 -14.03
N THR A 50 -1.79 9.32 -12.89
CA THR A 50 -3.14 9.57 -12.32
C THR A 50 -3.38 11.06 -12.13
N LEU A 51 -2.40 11.80 -11.60
CA LEU A 51 -2.54 13.23 -11.33
C LEU A 51 -2.60 14.08 -12.60
N MET A 52 -1.84 13.72 -13.63
CA MET A 52 -1.90 14.37 -14.94
C MET A 52 -3.30 14.21 -15.56
N ILE A 53 -3.81 12.97 -15.61
CA ILE A 53 -5.14 12.66 -16.16
C ILE A 53 -6.23 13.38 -15.36
N ALA A 54 -6.13 13.35 -14.02
CA ALA A 54 -7.11 14.00 -13.15
C ALA A 54 -7.13 15.52 -13.33
N ARG A 55 -5.97 16.18 -13.45
CA ARG A 55 -5.89 17.61 -13.72
C ARG A 55 -6.56 17.96 -15.04
N GLU A 56 -6.21 17.25 -16.12
CA GLU A 56 -6.76 17.50 -17.45
C GLU A 56 -8.28 17.30 -17.45
N ALA A 57 -8.75 16.16 -16.92
CA ALA A 57 -10.17 15.84 -16.89
C ALA A 57 -10.98 16.82 -16.03
N PHE A 58 -10.46 17.22 -14.86
CA PHE A 58 -11.14 18.19 -14.00
C PHE A 58 -11.18 19.58 -14.63
N LEU A 59 -10.06 20.11 -15.11
CA LEU A 59 -10.00 21.47 -15.68
C LEU A 59 -10.84 21.61 -16.96
N ASN A 60 -11.04 20.53 -17.71
CA ASN A 60 -11.92 20.51 -18.88
C ASN A 60 -13.42 20.32 -18.54
N SER A 61 -13.74 20.03 -17.27
CA SER A 61 -15.11 19.78 -16.83
C SER A 61 -15.91 21.07 -16.61
N THR A 62 -17.24 20.97 -16.58
CA THR A 62 -18.12 22.08 -16.15
C THR A 62 -17.86 22.48 -14.70
N PHE A 63 -17.56 21.50 -13.83
CA PHE A 63 -17.28 21.75 -12.40
C PHE A 63 -16.15 22.75 -12.19
N ALA A 64 -15.02 22.60 -12.90
CA ALA A 64 -13.91 23.53 -12.79
C ALA A 64 -14.25 24.91 -13.37
N ARG A 65 -14.93 24.96 -14.54
CA ARG A 65 -15.32 26.22 -15.17
C ARG A 65 -16.27 27.04 -14.31
N GLU A 66 -17.30 26.41 -13.75
CA GLU A 66 -18.30 27.08 -12.91
C GLU A 66 -17.70 27.59 -11.60
N ALA A 67 -16.79 26.83 -11.00
CA ALA A 67 -16.07 27.24 -9.80
C ALA A 67 -14.86 28.16 -10.08
N GLY A 68 -14.66 28.59 -11.33
CA GLY A 68 -13.55 29.47 -11.73
C GLY A 68 -12.16 28.87 -11.51
N VAL A 69 -12.02 27.54 -11.45
CA VAL A 69 -10.74 26.87 -11.21
C VAL A 69 -9.93 26.82 -12.50
N ILE A 70 -8.75 27.44 -12.47
CA ILE A 70 -7.84 27.52 -13.62
C ILE A 70 -6.66 26.55 -13.51
N ASN A 71 -6.38 26.04 -12.31
CA ASN A 71 -5.30 25.08 -12.10
C ASN A 71 -5.52 24.23 -10.83
N VAL A 72 -4.89 23.05 -10.82
CA VAL A 72 -4.78 22.17 -9.65
C VAL A 72 -3.32 21.85 -9.38
N VAL A 73 -2.85 22.24 -8.19
CA VAL A 73 -1.51 21.94 -7.68
C VAL A 73 -1.61 20.73 -6.76
N PHE A 74 -0.84 19.69 -7.05
CA PHE A 74 -0.78 18.48 -6.24
C PHE A 74 0.47 18.47 -5.37
N ILE A 75 0.29 18.27 -4.07
CA ILE A 75 1.34 18.22 -3.05
C ILE A 75 1.48 16.78 -2.56
N LYS A 76 2.67 16.17 -2.72
CA LYS A 76 2.89 14.71 -2.55
C LYS A 76 3.90 14.30 -1.46
N PRO A 77 3.80 14.81 -0.22
CA PRO A 77 4.68 14.37 0.85
C PRO A 77 4.42 12.89 1.20
N ASN A 78 5.34 12.31 1.97
CA ASN A 78 5.09 11.04 2.64
C ASN A 78 3.86 11.19 3.58
N PRO A 79 2.93 10.20 3.66
CA PRO A 79 1.77 10.26 4.56
C PRO A 79 2.11 10.64 6.01
N ALA A 80 3.27 10.22 6.52
CA ALA A 80 3.73 10.56 7.87
C ALA A 80 3.94 12.07 8.08
N LEU A 81 4.16 12.83 6.99
CA LEU A 81 4.41 14.27 6.98
C LEU A 81 3.15 15.08 6.62
N TRP A 82 1.98 14.44 6.47
CA TRP A 82 0.77 15.13 6.03
C TRP A 82 0.35 16.24 6.98
N ARG A 83 0.33 16.00 8.29
CA ARG A 83 -0.03 17.01 9.30
C ARG A 83 0.92 18.20 9.27
N ASP A 84 2.23 17.94 9.36
CA ASP A 84 3.26 18.98 9.30
C ASP A 84 3.17 19.78 8.00
N THR A 85 2.82 19.13 6.89
CA THR A 85 2.63 19.82 5.61
C THR A 85 1.37 20.68 5.61
N ILE A 86 0.26 20.19 6.18
CA ILE A 86 -0.99 20.96 6.30
C ILE A 86 -0.76 22.20 7.16
N ASP A 87 -0.13 22.05 8.33
CA ASP A 87 0.15 23.17 9.25
C ASP A 87 1.14 24.17 8.64
N ARG A 88 2.23 23.68 8.04
CA ARG A 88 3.27 24.53 7.46
C ARG A 88 2.77 25.35 6.28
N LEU A 89 1.92 24.76 5.43
CA LEU A 89 1.41 25.46 4.25
C LEU A 89 0.18 26.31 4.58
N GLY A 90 -0.76 25.81 5.38
CA GLY A 90 -1.92 26.59 5.83
C GLY A 90 -2.96 26.94 4.75
N TYR A 91 -2.80 26.45 3.52
CA TYR A 91 -3.69 26.76 2.39
C TYR A 91 -4.19 25.52 1.61
N LEU A 92 -3.95 24.32 2.12
CA LEU A 92 -4.37 23.09 1.42
C LEU A 92 -5.88 22.91 1.49
N ASP A 93 -6.51 22.61 0.35
CA ASP A 93 -7.96 22.58 0.21
C ASP A 93 -8.54 21.17 0.40
N VAL A 94 -7.96 20.19 -0.30
CA VAL A 94 -8.47 18.81 -0.37
C VAL A 94 -7.35 17.82 -0.06
N ALA A 95 -7.66 16.72 0.61
CA ALA A 95 -6.82 15.53 0.61
C ALA A 95 -7.48 14.46 -0.28
N TRP A 96 -6.70 13.83 -1.17
CA TRP A 96 -7.19 12.85 -2.13
C TRP A 96 -6.21 11.71 -2.33
N GLY A 97 -6.68 10.48 -2.16
CA GLY A 97 -5.86 9.28 -2.19
C GLY A 97 -5.12 9.03 -0.87
N GLY A 98 -4.26 8.01 -0.85
CA GLY A 98 -3.45 7.66 0.33
C GLY A 98 -4.11 6.67 1.29
N GLY A 99 -5.28 6.14 0.92
CA GLY A 99 -6.01 5.11 1.65
C GLY A 99 -6.69 5.59 2.94
N PRO A 100 -7.60 4.78 3.52
CA PRO A 100 -8.39 5.17 4.68
C PRO A 100 -7.55 5.52 5.91
N THR A 101 -6.40 4.87 6.12
CA THR A 101 -5.56 5.13 7.30
C THR A 101 -5.09 6.58 7.39
N ALA A 102 -4.63 7.18 6.29
CA ALA A 102 -4.14 8.56 6.28
C ALA A 102 -5.27 9.55 6.60
N HIS A 103 -6.42 9.39 5.95
CA HIS A 103 -7.61 10.22 6.19
C HIS A 103 -8.17 10.01 7.59
N ASN A 104 -8.07 8.80 8.14
CA ASN A 104 -8.52 8.51 9.48
C ASN A 104 -7.69 9.23 10.54
N ILE A 105 -6.37 9.28 10.35
CA ILE A 105 -5.45 10.05 11.20
C ILE A 105 -5.80 11.55 11.11
N LEU A 106 -6.01 12.08 9.91
CA LEU A 106 -6.42 13.48 9.74
C LEU A 106 -7.77 13.78 10.42
N ALA A 107 -8.73 12.86 10.32
CA ALA A 107 -10.04 12.99 10.98
C ALA A 107 -9.91 13.00 12.51
N ASP A 108 -9.19 12.03 13.07
CA ASP A 108 -8.98 11.89 14.53
C ASP A 108 -8.27 13.12 15.11
N ASP A 109 -7.31 13.66 14.36
CA ASP A 109 -6.50 14.81 14.80
C ASP A 109 -7.16 16.17 14.46
N GLY A 110 -8.39 16.18 13.92
CA GLY A 110 -9.16 17.40 13.67
C GLY A 110 -8.72 18.23 12.46
N TYR A 111 -8.06 17.60 11.48
CA TYR A 111 -7.61 18.24 10.24
C TYR A 111 -8.64 18.22 9.11
N LEU A 112 -9.72 17.45 9.23
CA LEU A 112 -10.77 17.37 8.22
C LEU A 112 -11.96 18.27 8.58
N LEU A 113 -12.56 18.89 7.57
CA LEU A 113 -13.87 19.54 7.69
C LEU A 113 -14.97 18.54 7.32
N PRO A 114 -16.11 18.58 8.01
CA PRO A 114 -17.30 17.88 7.56
C PRO A 114 -17.76 18.44 6.20
N ILE A 115 -18.12 17.53 5.31
CA ILE A 115 -18.75 17.81 4.03
C ILE A 115 -20.25 17.95 4.30
N GLU A 116 -20.75 19.18 4.20
CA GLU A 116 -22.16 19.54 4.47
C GLU A 116 -22.88 20.00 3.19
N ASP A 117 -22.17 20.03 2.06
CA ASP A 117 -22.70 20.45 0.77
C ASP A 117 -23.71 19.44 0.21
N GLU A 118 -24.95 19.87 -0.03
CA GLU A 118 -26.06 18.97 -0.41
C GLU A 118 -25.78 18.20 -1.72
N VAL A 119 -25.11 18.83 -2.69
CA VAL A 119 -24.80 18.18 -3.97
C VAL A 119 -23.72 17.12 -3.79
N VAL A 120 -22.67 17.41 -3.02
CA VAL A 120 -21.67 16.38 -2.66
C VAL A 120 -22.33 15.24 -1.88
N LEU A 121 -23.19 15.56 -0.91
CA LEU A 121 -23.90 14.55 -0.12
C LEU A 121 -24.80 13.68 -1.01
N HIS A 122 -25.44 14.25 -2.03
CA HIS A 122 -26.20 13.51 -3.02
C HIS A 122 -25.31 12.55 -3.81
N GLU A 123 -24.18 13.00 -4.37
CA GLU A 123 -23.23 12.14 -5.08
C GLU A 123 -22.68 11.02 -4.16
N ALA A 124 -22.35 11.38 -2.91
CA ALA A 124 -21.90 10.41 -1.92
C ALA A 124 -22.98 9.40 -1.53
N SER A 125 -24.28 9.72 -1.66
CA SER A 125 -25.36 8.78 -1.33
C SER A 125 -25.46 7.60 -2.30
N SER A 126 -24.97 7.76 -3.54
CA SER A 126 -24.86 6.67 -4.52
C SER A 126 -23.74 5.68 -4.22
N ILE A 127 -22.81 6.03 -3.33
CA ILE A 127 -21.71 5.16 -2.90
C ILE A 127 -22.19 4.42 -1.63
N PRO A 128 -22.01 3.10 -1.49
CA PRO A 128 -22.36 2.42 -0.24
C PRO A 128 -21.45 2.86 0.90
N ASP A 129 -21.90 2.77 2.15
CA ASP A 129 -21.07 3.15 3.31
C ASP A 129 -19.89 2.19 3.54
N SER A 130 -20.05 0.93 3.12
CA SER A 130 -19.02 -0.10 3.21
C SER A 130 -19.17 -1.17 2.12
N VAL A 131 -18.09 -1.87 1.83
CA VAL A 131 -18.02 -3.04 0.96
C VAL A 131 -17.12 -4.09 1.60
N GLY A 132 -17.55 -5.36 1.62
CA GLY A 132 -16.72 -6.45 2.16
C GLY A 132 -16.23 -6.22 3.60
N GLY A 133 -17.02 -5.52 4.44
CA GLY A 133 -16.67 -5.19 5.83
C GLY A 133 -15.76 -3.97 6.01
N MET A 134 -15.37 -3.28 4.93
CA MET A 134 -14.51 -2.11 4.95
C MET A 134 -15.27 -0.81 4.65
N PRO A 135 -14.99 0.28 5.39
CA PRO A 135 -15.64 1.55 5.14
C PRO A 135 -15.23 2.13 3.78
N LEU A 136 -16.22 2.61 3.03
CA LEU A 136 -16.06 3.50 1.88
C LEU A 136 -16.40 4.95 2.23
N LYS A 137 -16.96 5.17 3.42
CA LYS A 137 -17.18 6.49 3.99
C LYS A 137 -16.79 6.50 5.45
N ARG A 138 -16.49 7.68 5.95
CA ARG A 138 -16.38 7.93 7.39
C ARG A 138 -17.20 9.13 7.79
N PHE A 139 -17.80 9.01 8.96
CA PHE A 139 -18.57 10.06 9.60
C PHE A 139 -17.94 10.47 10.93
N ASP A 140 -18.22 11.69 11.39
CA ASP A 140 -17.90 12.13 12.74
C ASP A 140 -18.92 11.61 13.77
N SER A 141 -18.74 11.96 15.05
CA SER A 141 -19.65 11.56 16.13
C SER A 141 -21.06 12.15 16.03
N GLN A 142 -21.26 13.15 15.17
CA GLN A 142 -22.55 13.79 14.89
C GLN A 142 -23.19 13.24 13.60
N GLY A 143 -22.56 12.27 12.94
CA GLY A 143 -23.06 11.67 11.71
C GLY A 143 -22.76 12.48 10.45
N ARG A 144 -21.84 13.46 10.49
CA ARG A 144 -21.46 14.26 9.31
C ARG A 144 -20.33 13.59 8.55
N LEU A 145 -20.40 13.61 7.22
CA LEU A 145 -19.44 12.97 6.33
C LEU A 145 -18.06 13.66 6.41
N LEU A 146 -17.01 12.90 6.69
CA LEU A 146 -15.62 13.39 6.76
C LEU A 146 -14.80 13.02 5.51
N TRP A 147 -14.99 11.80 5.01
CA TRP A 147 -14.36 11.37 3.77
C TRP A 147 -15.22 10.32 3.08
N VAL A 148 -15.06 10.22 1.75
CA VAL A 148 -15.73 9.25 0.89
C VAL A 148 -14.75 8.68 -0.14
N ALA A 149 -14.86 7.40 -0.43
CA ALA A 149 -14.03 6.70 -1.40
C ALA A 149 -14.29 7.18 -2.84
N THR A 150 -13.23 7.30 -3.62
CA THR A 150 -13.29 7.70 -5.05
C THR A 150 -12.95 6.55 -5.99
N SER A 151 -12.20 5.57 -5.50
CA SER A 151 -11.91 4.30 -6.18
C SER A 151 -11.91 3.16 -5.16
N MET A 152 -12.01 1.91 -5.63
CA MET A 152 -11.83 0.71 -4.82
C MET A 152 -10.47 0.08 -5.08
N SER A 153 -9.95 -0.63 -4.08
CA SER A 153 -8.73 -1.42 -4.20
C SER A 153 -8.86 -2.71 -3.40
N SER A 154 -8.40 -3.82 -3.97
CA SER A 154 -8.17 -5.09 -3.28
C SER A 154 -6.68 -5.43 -3.22
N PHE A 155 -6.35 -6.45 -2.41
CA PHE A 155 -4.98 -6.93 -2.23
C PHE A 155 -4.93 -8.43 -2.46
N GLY A 156 -4.01 -8.89 -3.29
CA GLY A 156 -4.07 -10.25 -3.79
C GLY A 156 -2.76 -10.75 -4.37
N ILE A 157 -2.91 -11.81 -5.16
CA ILE A 157 -1.83 -12.61 -5.71
C ILE A 157 -1.83 -12.43 -7.23
N ILE A 158 -0.68 -12.12 -7.80
CA ILE A 158 -0.45 -12.01 -9.23
C ILE A 158 0.27 -13.29 -9.63
N VAL A 159 -0.31 -14.05 -10.56
CA VAL A 159 0.21 -15.37 -10.98
C VAL A 159 0.55 -15.33 -12.46
N ASN A 160 1.73 -15.84 -12.81
CA ASN A 160 2.14 -16.12 -14.17
C ASN A 160 1.84 -17.61 -14.46
N GLU A 161 0.64 -17.88 -14.99
CA GLU A 161 0.15 -19.26 -15.20
C GLU A 161 1.06 -20.09 -16.12
N PRO A 162 1.57 -19.58 -17.27
CA PRO A 162 2.52 -20.32 -18.09
C PRO A 162 3.77 -20.78 -17.31
N MET A 163 4.27 -19.93 -16.41
CA MET A 163 5.45 -20.25 -15.61
C MET A 163 5.13 -21.27 -14.50
N LEU A 164 3.95 -21.18 -13.88
CA LEU A 164 3.48 -22.21 -12.94
C LEU A 164 3.36 -23.58 -13.63
N GLU A 165 2.81 -23.62 -14.84
CA GLU A 165 2.72 -24.83 -15.66
C GLU A 165 4.10 -25.39 -16.02
N GLU A 166 5.05 -24.53 -16.43
CA GLU A 166 6.44 -24.91 -16.74
C GLU A 166 7.13 -25.61 -15.56
N TYR A 167 6.94 -25.08 -14.34
CA TYR A 167 7.55 -25.64 -13.13
C TYR A 167 6.70 -26.72 -12.44
N GLY A 168 5.51 -27.03 -12.96
CA GLY A 168 4.59 -28.00 -12.34
C GLY A 168 4.09 -27.56 -10.96
N LEU A 169 3.92 -26.26 -10.74
CA LEU A 169 3.50 -25.67 -9.47
C LEU A 169 1.98 -25.41 -9.42
N PRO A 170 1.34 -25.52 -8.24
CA PRO A 170 -0.06 -25.17 -8.10
C PRO A 170 -0.28 -23.65 -8.19
N SER A 171 -1.40 -23.23 -8.77
CA SER A 171 -1.83 -21.82 -8.78
C SER A 171 -2.48 -21.45 -7.45
N PRO A 172 -1.88 -20.53 -6.65
CA PRO A 172 -2.39 -20.17 -5.32
C PRO A 172 -3.68 -19.35 -5.41
N ARG A 173 -4.60 -19.60 -4.47
CA ARG A 173 -5.88 -18.87 -4.35
C ARG A 173 -6.06 -18.17 -3.01
N LEU A 174 -5.39 -18.65 -1.98
CA LEU A 174 -5.43 -18.14 -0.61
C LEU A 174 -4.02 -17.71 -0.16
N TRP A 175 -3.93 -16.90 0.89
CA TRP A 175 -2.63 -16.49 1.42
C TRP A 175 -1.83 -17.66 1.97
N GLU A 176 -2.50 -18.66 2.57
CA GLU A 176 -1.85 -19.88 3.08
C GLU A 176 -1.24 -20.75 1.96
N ASP A 177 -1.76 -20.68 0.73
CA ASP A 177 -1.20 -21.44 -0.40
C ASP A 177 0.22 -20.99 -0.73
N LEU A 178 0.55 -19.71 -0.48
CA LEU A 178 1.90 -19.18 -0.67
C LEU A 178 2.91 -19.79 0.31
N ALA A 179 2.45 -20.37 1.41
CA ALA A 179 3.24 -21.07 2.41
C ALA A 179 3.26 -22.60 2.20
N SER A 180 2.78 -23.08 1.05
CA SER A 180 2.75 -24.51 0.73
C SER A 180 4.15 -25.08 0.52
N PRO A 181 4.47 -26.29 1.02
CA PRO A 181 5.70 -26.99 0.68
C PRO A 181 5.80 -27.34 -0.82
N GLU A 182 4.68 -27.35 -1.55
CA GLU A 182 4.70 -27.58 -3.01
C GLU A 182 5.44 -26.47 -3.76
N LEU A 183 5.34 -25.21 -3.30
CA LEU A 183 6.09 -24.10 -3.89
C LEU A 183 7.59 -24.19 -3.59
N ALA A 184 7.96 -24.87 -2.50
CA ALA A 184 9.36 -25.04 -2.10
C ALA A 184 10.13 -25.94 -3.07
N LYS A 185 9.47 -26.70 -3.95
CA LYS A 185 10.09 -27.50 -5.01
C LYS A 185 10.90 -26.66 -5.99
N LEU A 186 10.59 -25.36 -6.10
CA LEU A 186 11.35 -24.43 -6.94
C LEU A 186 12.65 -23.94 -6.27
N LEU A 187 12.78 -24.08 -4.94
CA LEU A 187 13.95 -23.60 -4.20
C LEU A 187 15.24 -24.30 -4.70
N PRO A 188 16.37 -23.57 -4.81
CA PRO A 188 16.60 -22.22 -4.28
C PRO A 188 16.09 -21.06 -5.15
N LYS A 189 15.48 -21.32 -6.31
CA LYS A 189 14.80 -20.28 -7.08
C LYS A 189 13.51 -19.87 -6.34
N PRO A 190 13.27 -18.57 -6.07
CA PRO A 190 12.07 -18.16 -5.35
C PRO A 190 10.82 -18.37 -6.20
N ALA A 191 9.74 -18.85 -5.58
CA ALA A 191 8.42 -18.95 -6.19
C ALA A 191 7.62 -17.64 -6.06
N VAL A 192 7.83 -16.90 -4.96
CA VAL A 192 7.03 -15.72 -4.61
C VAL A 192 7.89 -14.45 -4.56
N ALA A 193 7.46 -13.38 -5.23
CA ALA A 193 7.98 -12.03 -5.01
C ALA A 193 7.10 -11.26 -4.03
N PHE A 194 7.76 -10.68 -3.03
CA PHE A 194 7.18 -9.74 -2.08
C PHE A 194 8.19 -8.63 -1.80
N SER A 195 7.78 -7.51 -1.22
CA SER A 195 8.70 -6.43 -0.87
C SER A 195 9.02 -6.39 0.62
N ARG A 196 10.13 -5.75 0.97
CA ARG A 196 10.31 -5.28 2.36
C ARG A 196 9.11 -4.45 2.82
N SER A 197 8.70 -4.66 4.06
CA SER A 197 7.56 -3.96 4.64
C SER A 197 7.87 -2.48 4.83
N THR A 198 9.10 -2.13 5.26
CA THR A 198 9.49 -0.72 5.42
C THR A 198 9.55 0.07 4.12
N GLN A 199 9.53 -0.59 2.96
CA GLN A 199 9.69 0.01 1.64
C GLN A 199 8.38 0.10 0.85
N SER A 200 7.28 -0.50 1.33
CA SER A 200 6.03 -0.61 0.57
C SER A 200 4.80 -0.70 1.46
N GLY A 201 4.04 0.40 1.55
CA GLY A 201 2.80 0.44 2.34
C GLY A 201 1.72 -0.52 1.85
N SER A 202 1.67 -0.85 0.54
CA SER A 202 0.72 -1.84 0.01
C SER A 202 1.05 -3.25 0.47
N HIS A 203 2.34 -3.60 0.57
CA HIS A 203 2.76 -4.90 1.10
C HIS A 203 2.63 -4.96 2.62
N THR A 204 2.97 -3.89 3.35
CA THR A 204 2.65 -3.80 4.78
C THR A 204 1.16 -4.04 5.02
N ARG A 205 0.30 -3.49 4.16
CA ARG A 205 -1.14 -3.74 4.23
C ARG A 205 -1.48 -5.22 4.00
N ILE A 206 -0.89 -5.88 3.00
CA ILE A 206 -1.05 -7.34 2.80
C ILE A 206 -0.65 -8.12 4.05
N TYR A 207 0.47 -7.77 4.68
CA TYR A 207 0.92 -8.43 5.90
C TYR A 207 -0.06 -8.24 7.06
N GLN A 208 -0.61 -7.03 7.21
CA GLN A 208 -1.64 -6.76 8.21
C GLN A 208 -2.95 -7.51 7.93
N ILE A 209 -3.33 -7.66 6.66
CA ILE A 209 -4.50 -8.45 6.25
C ILE A 209 -4.32 -9.89 6.71
N ILE A 210 -3.17 -10.50 6.43
CA ILE A 210 -2.83 -11.86 6.85
C ILE A 210 -2.84 -11.98 8.39
N LEU A 211 -2.20 -11.05 9.11
CA LEU A 211 -2.18 -11.04 10.57
C LEU A 211 -3.58 -10.91 11.20
N GLN A 212 -4.47 -10.11 10.61
CA GLN A 212 -5.83 -9.96 11.13
C GLN A 212 -6.75 -11.12 10.74
N LYS A 213 -6.54 -11.73 9.56
CA LYS A 213 -7.29 -12.88 9.09
C LYS A 213 -7.05 -14.11 9.96
N PHE A 214 -5.78 -14.43 10.21
CA PHE A 214 -5.39 -15.66 10.88
C PHE A 214 -5.18 -15.49 12.40
N GLY A 215 -5.22 -14.25 12.88
CA GLY A 215 -4.76 -13.90 14.22
C GLY A 215 -3.24 -13.75 14.26
N TRP A 216 -2.74 -13.07 15.29
CA TRP A 216 -1.36 -12.59 15.33
C TRP A 216 -0.32 -13.71 15.16
N GLU A 217 -0.42 -14.78 15.95
CA GLU A 217 0.58 -15.86 15.93
C GLU A 217 0.54 -16.67 14.63
N ARG A 218 -0.64 -17.17 14.24
CA ARG A 218 -0.79 -17.95 13.02
C ARG A 218 -0.51 -17.12 11.77
N GLY A 219 -0.87 -15.84 11.77
CA GLY A 219 -0.54 -14.93 10.67
C GLY A 219 0.98 -14.79 10.46
N TRP A 220 1.78 -14.69 11.53
CA TRP A 220 3.24 -14.73 11.41
C TRP A 220 3.76 -16.08 10.88
N VAL A 221 3.13 -17.19 11.24
CA VAL A 221 3.46 -18.52 10.69
C VAL A 221 3.22 -18.58 9.18
N VAL A 222 2.08 -18.06 8.71
CA VAL A 222 1.75 -17.97 7.28
C VAL A 222 2.73 -17.05 6.53
N LEU A 223 2.99 -15.85 7.07
CA LEU A 223 3.96 -14.92 6.49
C LEU A 223 5.37 -15.52 6.41
N THR A 224 5.76 -16.31 7.40
CA THR A 224 7.07 -16.96 7.42
C THR A 224 7.19 -18.01 6.33
N GLY A 225 6.16 -18.85 6.12
CA GLY A 225 6.16 -19.83 5.03
C GLY A 225 6.12 -19.17 3.65
N MET A 226 5.31 -18.12 3.47
CA MET A 226 5.31 -17.31 2.25
C MET A 226 6.69 -16.72 1.98
N ALA A 227 7.32 -16.12 3.00
CA ALA A 227 8.66 -15.55 2.86
C ALA A 227 9.70 -16.63 2.52
N ALA A 228 9.62 -17.82 3.15
CA ALA A 228 10.56 -18.91 2.89
C ALA A 228 10.45 -19.51 1.48
N ASN A 229 9.28 -19.42 0.84
CA ASN A 229 9.08 -19.79 -0.57
C ASN A 229 9.44 -18.65 -1.55
N GLY A 230 9.77 -17.46 -1.05
CA GLY A 230 9.89 -16.26 -1.85
C GLY A 230 11.20 -15.52 -1.71
N ARG A 231 11.23 -14.29 -2.22
CA ARG A 231 12.34 -13.34 -2.09
C ARG A 231 11.82 -11.92 -1.81
N PRO A 232 12.44 -11.18 -0.86
CA PRO A 232 12.13 -9.77 -0.64
C PRO A 232 12.79 -8.86 -1.68
N TYR A 233 11.99 -7.96 -2.27
CA TYR A 233 12.41 -6.92 -3.22
C TYR A 233 12.34 -5.51 -2.60
N GLY A 234 12.90 -4.54 -3.33
CA GLY A 234 13.06 -3.13 -2.93
C GLY A 234 11.76 -2.33 -2.75
N GLY A 235 10.64 -2.89 -3.19
CA GLY A 235 9.35 -2.20 -3.24
C GLY A 235 8.33 -3.01 -4.04
N SER A 236 7.11 -2.51 -4.09
CA SER A 236 6.02 -3.18 -4.82
C SER A 236 6.23 -3.20 -6.33
N VAL A 237 6.90 -2.19 -6.89
CA VAL A 237 7.22 -2.14 -8.32
C VAL A 237 8.27 -3.19 -8.64
N GLU A 238 9.34 -3.28 -7.86
CA GLU A 238 10.42 -4.25 -8.06
C GLU A 238 9.92 -5.69 -7.89
N ALA A 239 9.03 -5.94 -6.92
CA ALA A 239 8.40 -7.25 -6.73
C ALA A 239 7.54 -7.65 -7.94
N LEU A 240 6.76 -6.72 -8.49
CA LEU A 240 5.99 -6.94 -9.72
C LEU A 240 6.91 -7.19 -10.91
N SER A 241 7.94 -6.35 -11.09
CA SER A 241 8.90 -6.46 -12.18
C SER A 241 9.62 -7.82 -12.20
N ALA A 242 9.85 -8.45 -11.05
CA ALA A 242 10.40 -9.79 -10.99
C ALA A 242 9.48 -10.84 -11.66
N LEU A 243 8.16 -10.77 -11.40
CA LEU A 243 7.19 -11.64 -12.08
C LEU A 243 7.10 -11.32 -13.57
N GLU A 244 7.07 -10.04 -13.91
CA GLU A 244 7.00 -9.56 -15.29
C GLU A 244 8.23 -9.95 -16.11
N ALA A 245 9.41 -9.99 -15.49
CA ALA A 245 10.65 -10.45 -16.11
C ALA A 245 10.76 -11.98 -16.18
N GLY A 246 9.80 -12.73 -15.64
CA GLY A 246 9.85 -14.19 -15.55
C GLY A 246 10.89 -14.71 -14.53
N GLU A 247 11.30 -13.88 -13.56
CA GLU A 247 12.17 -14.32 -12.45
C GLU A 247 11.41 -15.24 -11.50
N VAL A 248 10.14 -14.91 -11.21
CA VAL A 248 9.28 -15.68 -10.31
C VAL A 248 7.88 -15.91 -10.92
N PRO A 249 7.22 -17.04 -10.61
CA PRO A 249 5.87 -17.31 -11.10
C PRO A 249 4.77 -16.57 -10.32
N ILE A 250 5.03 -16.10 -9.10
CA ILE A 250 4.01 -15.49 -8.22
C ILE A 250 4.56 -14.19 -7.65
N ALA A 251 3.73 -13.15 -7.58
CA ALA A 251 3.97 -11.94 -6.80
C ALA A 251 2.73 -11.61 -5.95
N ILE A 252 2.90 -10.89 -4.84
CA ILE A 252 1.78 -10.31 -4.10
C ILE A 252 1.66 -8.82 -4.44
N GLY A 253 0.45 -8.27 -4.45
CA GLY A 253 0.27 -6.90 -4.88
C GLY A 253 -1.13 -6.33 -4.69
N ILE A 254 -1.21 -5.04 -4.99
CA ILE A 254 -2.48 -4.33 -5.09
C ILE A 254 -3.07 -4.54 -6.48
N ASP A 255 -4.39 -4.49 -6.57
CA ASP A 255 -5.15 -4.90 -7.74
C ASP A 255 -4.80 -4.21 -9.05
N PHE A 256 -4.61 -2.89 -9.07
CA PHE A 256 -4.31 -2.17 -10.31
C PHE A 256 -2.95 -2.56 -10.92
N TYR A 257 -1.99 -3.02 -10.12
CA TYR A 257 -0.77 -3.65 -10.64
C TYR A 257 -1.08 -5.01 -11.26
N GLY A 258 -1.89 -5.84 -10.58
CA GLY A 258 -2.34 -7.12 -11.11
C GLY A 258 -3.14 -6.99 -12.41
N TYR A 259 -4.07 -6.05 -12.49
CA TYR A 259 -4.86 -5.78 -13.69
C TYR A 259 -4.01 -5.25 -14.84
N THR A 260 -3.06 -4.36 -14.55
CA THR A 260 -2.12 -3.88 -15.56
C THR A 260 -1.29 -5.03 -16.11
N ALA A 261 -0.71 -5.86 -15.25
CA ALA A 261 0.08 -7.03 -15.68
C ALA A 261 -0.77 -8.03 -16.48
N GLN A 262 -2.02 -8.28 -16.08
CA GLN A 262 -2.95 -9.16 -16.80
C GLN A 262 -3.29 -8.64 -18.21
N VAL A 263 -3.41 -7.32 -18.38
CA VAL A 263 -3.66 -6.69 -19.69
C VAL A 263 -2.41 -6.73 -20.56
N GLU A 264 -1.23 -6.47 -19.98
CA GLU A 264 0.02 -6.37 -20.71
C GLU A 264 0.67 -7.72 -21.04
N ARG A 265 0.37 -8.77 -20.25
CA ARG A 265 1.04 -10.06 -20.34
C ARG A 265 0.04 -11.22 -20.41
N PRO A 266 -0.06 -11.89 -21.58
CA PRO A 266 -0.90 -13.08 -21.71
C PRO A 266 -0.54 -14.15 -20.68
N GLY A 267 -1.55 -14.71 -20.02
CA GLY A 267 -1.37 -15.76 -19.01
C GLY A 267 -1.07 -15.25 -17.59
N VAL A 268 -0.83 -13.95 -17.40
CA VAL A 268 -0.81 -13.36 -16.06
C VAL A 268 -2.24 -13.13 -15.56
N ARG A 269 -2.51 -13.50 -14.31
CA ARG A 269 -3.82 -13.27 -13.66
C ARG A 269 -3.67 -12.62 -12.30
N TYR A 270 -4.63 -11.79 -11.94
CA TYR A 270 -4.77 -11.30 -10.57
C TYR A 270 -5.86 -12.09 -9.83
N VAL A 271 -5.49 -12.62 -8.68
CA VAL A 271 -6.33 -13.47 -7.82
C VAL A 271 -6.55 -12.73 -6.51
N VAL A 272 -7.82 -12.48 -6.18
CA VAL A 272 -8.19 -11.91 -4.87
C VAL A 272 -8.53 -13.05 -3.92
N PRO A 273 -7.78 -13.25 -2.82
CA PRO A 273 -8.08 -14.28 -1.85
C PRO A 273 -9.50 -14.17 -1.29
N TYR A 274 -10.29 -15.22 -1.48
CA TYR A 274 -11.68 -15.27 -1.02
C TYR A 274 -11.74 -15.34 0.51
N ASN A 275 -12.50 -14.46 1.16
CA ASN A 275 -12.55 -14.40 2.63
C ASN A 275 -11.20 -14.17 3.31
N GLU A 276 -10.24 -13.62 2.57
CA GLU A 276 -8.86 -13.42 3.03
C GLU A 276 -8.26 -12.09 2.58
N SER A 277 -8.87 -11.40 1.62
CA SER A 277 -8.55 -10.02 1.25
C SER A 277 -9.44 -9.01 1.98
N ILE A 278 -9.12 -7.73 1.81
CA ILE A 278 -10.04 -6.61 2.05
C ILE A 278 -10.38 -5.92 0.73
N VAL A 279 -11.46 -5.14 0.74
CA VAL A 279 -11.82 -4.20 -0.33
C VAL A 279 -11.83 -2.80 0.27
N GLY A 280 -10.76 -2.04 0.06
CA GLY A 280 -10.63 -0.68 0.60
C GLY A 280 -11.09 0.37 -0.40
N GLY A 281 -11.58 1.51 0.11
CA GLY A 281 -11.80 2.71 -0.70
C GLY A 281 -10.61 3.66 -0.64
N ASP A 282 -10.26 4.33 -1.74
CA ASP A 282 -9.25 5.40 -1.75
C ASP A 282 -9.95 6.77 -1.56
N PRO A 283 -9.77 7.45 -0.41
CA PRO A 283 -10.67 8.55 -0.04
C PRO A 283 -10.39 9.90 -0.68
N VAL A 284 -11.41 10.75 -0.72
CA VAL A 284 -11.31 12.20 -0.81
C VAL A 284 -11.91 12.84 0.45
N SER A 285 -11.28 13.91 0.95
CA SER A 285 -11.74 14.68 2.11
C SER A 285 -11.42 16.17 1.98
N LEU A 286 -12.20 16.99 2.68
CA LEU A 286 -12.00 18.43 2.75
C LEU A 286 -11.08 18.77 3.95
N LEU A 287 -10.05 19.59 3.73
CA LEU A 287 -9.11 19.97 4.78
C LEU A 287 -9.60 21.21 5.56
N ARG A 288 -9.27 21.28 6.85
CA ARG A 288 -9.54 22.43 7.74
C ARG A 288 -8.88 23.72 7.27
N THR A 289 -7.75 23.61 6.56
CA THR A 289 -7.03 24.75 5.98
C THR A 289 -7.55 25.18 4.62
N CYS A 290 -8.67 24.62 4.15
CA CYS A 290 -9.29 24.98 2.88
C CYS A 290 -9.66 26.46 2.83
N GLN A 291 -9.07 27.17 1.87
CA GLN A 291 -9.34 28.59 1.64
C GLN A 291 -10.35 28.79 0.52
N ASN A 292 -10.42 27.85 -0.43
CA ASN A 292 -11.29 27.92 -1.60
C ASN A 292 -12.41 26.88 -1.54
N ARG A 293 -13.36 27.05 -0.61
CA ARG A 293 -14.39 26.02 -0.32
C ARG A 293 -15.22 25.63 -1.54
N GLU A 294 -15.63 26.60 -2.37
CA GLU A 294 -16.40 26.33 -3.59
C GLU A 294 -15.60 25.49 -4.61
N ALA A 295 -14.35 25.88 -4.88
CA ALA A 295 -13.45 25.12 -5.76
C ALA A 295 -13.13 23.72 -5.22
N ALA A 296 -12.92 23.60 -3.91
CA ALA A 296 -12.68 22.32 -3.25
C ALA A 296 -13.88 21.40 -3.37
N LEU A 297 -15.09 21.92 -3.10
CA LEU A 297 -16.33 21.17 -3.27
C LEU A 297 -16.56 20.82 -4.74
N ALA A 298 -16.25 21.69 -5.70
CA ALA A 298 -16.35 21.37 -7.12
C ALA A 298 -15.46 20.19 -7.52
N PHE A 299 -14.23 20.13 -7.01
CA PHE A 299 -13.34 18.99 -7.20
C PHE A 299 -13.89 17.71 -6.55
N VAL A 300 -14.39 17.80 -5.31
CA VAL A 300 -15.00 16.66 -4.61
C VAL A 300 -16.24 16.15 -5.36
N ARG A 301 -17.14 17.04 -5.80
CA ARG A 301 -18.32 16.67 -6.62
C ARG A 301 -17.88 15.98 -7.91
N TRP A 302 -16.91 16.55 -8.61
CA TRP A 302 -16.40 15.98 -9.86
C TRP A 302 -15.86 14.57 -9.64
N ILE A 303 -14.93 14.36 -8.70
CA ILE A 303 -14.29 13.05 -8.52
C ILE A 303 -15.24 11.96 -7.99
N LEU A 304 -16.36 12.35 -7.37
CA LEU A 304 -17.43 11.42 -6.96
C LEU A 304 -18.43 11.12 -8.08
N SER A 305 -18.57 12.01 -9.05
CA SER A 305 -19.47 11.83 -10.20
C SER A 305 -19.04 10.67 -11.10
N VAL A 306 -19.97 10.19 -11.92
CA VAL A 306 -19.68 9.19 -12.98
C VAL A 306 -18.57 9.69 -13.91
N ASP A 307 -18.63 10.96 -14.33
CA ASP A 307 -17.65 11.53 -15.27
C ASP A 307 -16.24 11.64 -14.66
N GLY A 308 -16.11 12.07 -13.41
CA GLY A 308 -14.81 12.16 -12.75
C GLY A 308 -14.20 10.79 -12.48
N GLN A 309 -15.00 9.77 -12.20
CA GLN A 309 -14.50 8.41 -11.98
C GLN A 309 -14.08 7.68 -13.26
N LYS A 310 -14.36 8.23 -14.46
CA LYS A 310 -13.84 7.67 -15.73
C LYS A 310 -12.31 7.66 -15.78
N ILE A 311 -11.63 8.54 -15.04
CA ILE A 311 -10.16 8.58 -15.00
C ILE A 311 -9.55 7.23 -14.54
N TRP A 312 -10.29 6.46 -13.74
CA TRP A 312 -9.84 5.16 -13.24
C TRP A 312 -9.77 4.09 -14.33
N LEU A 313 -10.56 4.26 -15.40
CA LEU A 313 -10.64 3.36 -16.55
C LEU A 313 -9.49 3.56 -17.54
N ASP A 314 -8.67 4.62 -17.41
CA ASP A 314 -7.51 4.81 -18.26
C ASP A 314 -6.57 3.62 -18.12
N ARG A 315 -6.08 3.07 -19.24
CA ARG A 315 -5.21 1.87 -19.25
C ARG A 315 -3.88 2.08 -18.54
N ARG A 316 -3.47 3.33 -18.32
CA ARG A 316 -2.28 3.70 -17.56
C ARG A 316 -2.55 3.82 -16.06
N VAL A 317 -3.82 3.77 -15.65
CA VAL A 317 -4.27 3.88 -14.25
C VAL A 317 -4.83 2.54 -13.76
N ASN A 318 -5.75 1.91 -14.51
CA ASN A 318 -6.33 0.59 -14.25
C ASN A 318 -6.87 0.39 -12.82
N ARG A 319 -7.56 1.40 -12.29
CA ARG A 319 -8.19 1.32 -10.96
C ARG A 319 -9.68 1.07 -11.09
N LEU A 320 -10.28 0.54 -10.03
CA LEU A 320 -11.70 0.28 -10.01
C LEU A 320 -12.45 1.54 -9.55
N PRO A 321 -13.37 2.10 -10.36
CA PRO A 321 -14.27 3.13 -9.87
C PRO A 321 -15.11 2.56 -8.73
N VAL A 322 -15.52 3.40 -7.78
CA VAL A 322 -16.46 2.99 -6.72
C VAL A 322 -17.90 2.96 -7.25
N ARG A 323 -18.21 3.73 -8.30
CA ARG A 323 -19.51 3.74 -8.97
C ARG A 323 -19.55 2.72 -10.11
N THR A 324 -20.56 1.84 -10.08
CA THR A 324 -20.75 0.83 -11.13
C THR A 324 -21.26 1.46 -12.44
N GLU A 325 -21.98 2.58 -12.35
CA GLU A 325 -22.55 3.28 -13.51
C GLU A 325 -21.47 3.82 -14.46
N VAL A 326 -20.22 3.96 -14.00
CA VAL A 326 -19.06 4.30 -14.84
C VAL A 326 -18.90 3.27 -15.96
N PHE A 327 -19.20 2.00 -15.71
CA PHE A 327 -19.12 0.94 -16.73
C PHE A 327 -20.21 1.03 -17.80
N ASP A 328 -21.25 1.84 -17.61
CA ASP A 328 -22.33 2.02 -18.58
C ASP A 328 -22.04 3.18 -19.56
N THR A 329 -21.00 3.96 -19.30
CA THR A 329 -20.46 5.01 -20.19
C THR A 329 -19.75 4.40 -21.41
N PRO A 330 -19.54 5.14 -22.51
CA PRO A 330 -18.78 4.65 -23.66
C PRO A 330 -17.39 4.13 -23.26
N GLU A 331 -16.66 4.85 -22.43
CA GLU A 331 -15.33 4.48 -21.95
C GLU A 331 -15.38 3.22 -21.07
N GLY A 332 -16.42 3.10 -20.25
CA GLY A 332 -16.68 1.94 -19.40
C GLY A 332 -16.95 0.65 -20.18
N ARG A 333 -17.70 0.73 -21.28
CA ARG A 333 -18.03 -0.43 -22.13
C ARG A 333 -16.80 -1.01 -22.82
N GLU A 334 -15.75 -0.22 -23.02
CA GLU A 334 -14.45 -0.67 -23.54
C GLU A 334 -13.58 -1.38 -22.50
N ARG A 335 -14.04 -1.46 -21.24
CA ARG A 335 -13.34 -2.09 -20.10
C ARG A 335 -14.12 -3.25 -19.45
N PRO A 336 -14.53 -4.29 -20.22
CA PRO A 336 -15.18 -5.46 -19.64
C PRO A 336 -14.30 -6.20 -18.63
N ASP A 337 -12.97 -6.09 -18.77
CA ASP A 337 -11.97 -6.60 -17.84
C ASP A 337 -12.08 -5.96 -16.45
N LEU A 338 -12.15 -4.63 -16.37
CA LEU A 338 -12.34 -3.93 -15.09
C LEU A 338 -13.75 -4.08 -14.54
N ARG A 339 -14.77 -4.21 -15.40
CA ARG A 339 -16.14 -4.51 -14.96
C ARG A 339 -16.20 -5.86 -14.23
N ALA A 340 -15.64 -6.90 -14.84
CA ALA A 340 -15.55 -8.22 -14.23
C ALA A 340 -14.74 -8.21 -12.93
N ALA A 341 -13.65 -7.44 -12.88
CA ALA A 341 -12.86 -7.25 -11.67
C ALA A 341 -13.64 -6.55 -10.55
N GLN A 342 -14.44 -5.52 -10.87
CA GLN A 342 -15.31 -4.85 -9.90
C GLN A 342 -16.37 -5.82 -9.37
N GLU A 343 -17.05 -6.55 -10.26
CA GLU A 343 -18.07 -7.54 -9.90
C GLU A 343 -17.50 -8.64 -8.98
N MET A 344 -16.29 -9.14 -9.29
CA MET A 344 -15.58 -10.11 -8.46
C MET A 344 -15.30 -9.59 -7.05
N ILE A 345 -14.84 -8.35 -6.93
CA ILE A 345 -14.50 -7.75 -5.64
C ILE A 345 -15.74 -7.41 -4.82
N LEU A 346 -16.80 -6.91 -5.46
CA LEU A 346 -18.10 -6.67 -4.82
C LEU A 346 -18.74 -7.98 -4.33
N GLY A 347 -18.50 -9.10 -5.04
CA GLY A 347 -18.94 -10.44 -4.64
C GLY A 347 -18.04 -11.14 -3.62
N ASN A 348 -16.86 -10.61 -3.30
CA ASN A 348 -15.95 -11.22 -2.34
C ASN A 348 -16.37 -10.85 -0.91
N VAL A 349 -16.59 -11.87 -0.08
CA VAL A 349 -16.79 -11.69 1.37
C VAL A 349 -15.42 -11.38 1.97
N GLY A 350 -14.97 -10.13 1.95
CA GLY A 350 -13.69 -9.72 2.55
C GLY A 350 -13.61 -9.97 4.06
N ILE A 351 -12.43 -9.80 4.66
CA ILE A 351 -12.25 -9.92 6.12
C ILE A 351 -12.78 -8.68 6.85
N ARG A 352 -13.22 -8.87 8.10
CA ARG A 352 -13.47 -7.75 9.02
C ARG A 352 -12.14 -7.17 9.50
N PHE A 353 -11.59 -6.23 8.76
CA PHE A 353 -10.32 -5.60 9.07
C PHE A 353 -10.48 -4.36 9.95
N SER A 354 -9.63 -4.24 10.96
CA SER A 354 -9.58 -3.10 11.87
C SER A 354 -8.43 -2.16 11.48
N GLU A 355 -8.79 -0.99 10.96
CA GLU A 355 -7.85 0.11 10.72
C GLU A 355 -7.18 0.57 12.01
N THR A 356 -7.89 0.55 13.14
CA THR A 356 -7.34 0.91 14.45
C THR A 356 -6.21 -0.02 14.85
N ARG A 357 -6.43 -1.35 14.77
CA ARG A 357 -5.38 -2.34 15.08
C ARG A 357 -4.18 -2.18 14.16
N ALA A 358 -4.42 -2.08 12.85
CA ALA A 358 -3.37 -1.88 11.85
C ALA A 358 -2.53 -0.63 12.11
N ARG A 359 -3.16 0.49 12.49
CA ARG A 359 -2.46 1.74 12.83
C ARG A 359 -1.63 1.60 14.11
N MET A 360 -2.17 0.92 15.13
CA MET A 360 -1.53 0.79 16.43
C MET A 360 -0.19 0.04 16.37
N SER A 361 0.01 -0.87 15.42
CA SER A 361 1.23 -1.69 15.30
C SER A 361 2.05 -1.46 14.03
N TYR A 362 1.66 -0.51 13.17
CA TYR A 362 2.22 -0.31 11.81
C TYR A 362 3.75 -0.40 11.72
N PHE A 363 4.48 0.48 12.40
CA PHE A 363 5.95 0.56 12.33
C PHE A 363 6.60 -0.64 12.99
N ALA A 364 6.11 -1.06 14.15
CA ALA A 364 6.63 -2.25 14.83
C ALA A 364 6.52 -3.49 13.94
N THR A 365 5.35 -3.74 13.34
CA THR A 365 5.14 -4.84 12.39
C THR A 365 6.05 -4.71 11.17
N ALA A 366 6.21 -3.51 10.60
CA ALA A 366 7.04 -3.32 9.42
C ALA A 366 8.52 -3.63 9.68
N TYR A 367 9.09 -3.07 10.75
CA TYR A 367 10.47 -3.35 11.13
C TYR A 367 10.69 -4.80 11.54
N TYR A 368 9.73 -5.39 12.27
CA TYR A 368 9.83 -6.78 12.69
C TYR A 368 9.80 -7.73 11.49
N PHE A 369 8.87 -7.53 10.53
CA PHE A 369 8.82 -8.32 9.29
C PHE A 369 10.16 -8.34 8.57
N ASP A 370 10.76 -7.16 8.37
CA ASP A 370 12.05 -7.06 7.68
C ASP A 370 13.16 -7.74 8.48
N ALA A 371 13.23 -7.48 9.79
CA ALA A 371 14.25 -8.03 10.68
C ALA A 371 14.20 -9.56 10.80
N VAL A 372 13.02 -10.19 10.74
CA VAL A 372 12.90 -11.65 10.96
C VAL A 372 12.72 -12.44 9.67
N LEU A 373 12.15 -11.87 8.61
CA LEU A 373 11.86 -12.60 7.36
C LEU A 373 12.75 -12.21 6.18
N CYS A 374 13.28 -10.98 6.18
CA CYS A 374 14.06 -10.45 5.06
C CYS A 374 15.56 -10.37 5.34
N ASP A 375 15.96 -10.07 6.57
CA ASP A 375 17.37 -9.94 6.96
C ASP A 375 18.07 -11.31 7.10
N PRO A 376 17.54 -12.28 7.86
CA PRO A 376 18.12 -13.63 7.99
C PRO A 376 17.59 -14.59 6.91
N HIS A 377 17.26 -14.07 5.73
CA HIS A 377 16.45 -14.77 4.73
C HIS A 377 17.09 -16.07 4.23
N ASP A 378 18.41 -16.09 4.03
CA ASP A 378 19.12 -17.31 3.61
C ASP A 378 18.98 -18.44 4.64
N ALA A 379 19.03 -18.10 5.93
CA ALA A 379 18.82 -19.07 7.02
C ALA A 379 17.37 -19.56 7.05
N LEU A 380 16.40 -18.67 6.82
CA LEU A 380 14.97 -19.03 6.71
C LEU A 380 14.74 -20.02 5.57
N VAL A 381 15.20 -19.69 4.36
CA VAL A 381 15.07 -20.55 3.17
C VAL A 381 15.77 -21.89 3.39
N SER A 382 16.94 -21.90 4.03
CA SER A 382 17.67 -23.12 4.35
C SER A 382 16.91 -24.04 5.32
N ALA A 383 16.33 -23.48 6.39
CA ALA A 383 15.53 -24.21 7.36
C ALA A 383 14.27 -24.79 6.71
N TRP A 384 13.54 -23.98 5.95
CA TRP A 384 12.34 -24.42 5.22
C TRP A 384 12.66 -25.52 4.20
N SER A 385 13.73 -25.37 3.43
CA SER A 385 14.18 -26.40 2.49
C SER A 385 14.55 -27.71 3.20
N ALA A 386 15.14 -27.64 4.39
CA ALA A 386 15.44 -28.84 5.19
C ALA A 386 14.15 -29.52 5.69
N MET A 387 13.16 -28.74 6.13
CA MET A 387 11.84 -29.25 6.54
C MET A 387 11.13 -29.94 5.38
N VAL A 388 11.07 -29.31 4.20
CA VAL A 388 10.39 -29.88 3.03
C VAL A 388 11.09 -31.15 2.54
N ARG A 389 12.43 -31.15 2.45
CA ARG A 389 13.17 -32.37 2.08
C ARG A 389 12.95 -33.52 3.05
N ALA A 390 12.87 -33.23 4.36
CA ALA A 390 12.60 -34.25 5.36
C ALA A 390 11.17 -34.81 5.25
N LEU A 391 10.20 -33.97 4.89
CA LEU A 391 8.82 -34.38 4.62
C LEU A 391 8.75 -35.26 3.36
N GLU A 392 9.34 -34.81 2.26
CA GLU A 392 9.36 -35.54 0.98
C GLU A 392 10.08 -36.89 1.08
N SER A 393 11.15 -36.98 1.87
CA SER A 393 11.87 -38.24 2.10
C SER A 393 11.16 -39.16 3.10
N GLY A 394 10.05 -38.73 3.70
CA GLY A 394 9.34 -39.46 4.76
C GLY A 394 10.11 -39.56 6.08
N ARG A 395 11.15 -38.73 6.29
CA ARG A 395 11.90 -38.67 7.57
C ARG A 395 11.01 -38.09 8.67
N ILE A 396 10.18 -37.12 8.32
CA ILE A 396 9.16 -36.53 9.20
C ILE A 396 7.78 -36.70 8.57
N GLY A 397 6.74 -36.82 9.39
CA GLY A 397 5.35 -36.82 8.94
C GLY A 397 4.77 -35.41 8.84
N TRP A 398 3.58 -35.28 8.24
CA TRP A 398 2.88 -34.00 8.11
C TRP A 398 2.68 -33.27 9.45
N LYS A 399 2.31 -34.00 10.51
CA LYS A 399 2.13 -33.42 11.84
C LYS A 399 3.41 -32.77 12.39
N GLU A 400 4.55 -33.43 12.22
CA GLU A 400 5.84 -32.88 12.67
C GLU A 400 6.27 -31.70 11.79
N PHE A 401 5.97 -31.75 10.48
CA PHE A 401 6.16 -30.59 9.60
C PHE A 401 5.32 -29.38 10.06
N GLU A 402 4.06 -29.57 10.44
CA GLU A 402 3.20 -28.51 10.97
C GLU A 402 3.73 -27.94 12.30
N GLU A 403 4.23 -28.79 13.20
CA GLU A 403 4.85 -28.37 14.46
C GLU A 403 6.12 -27.54 14.22
N LEU A 404 6.97 -27.98 13.27
CA LEU A 404 8.16 -27.24 12.87
C LEU A 404 7.81 -25.94 12.14
N TRP A 405 6.76 -25.91 11.32
CA TRP A 405 6.29 -24.70 10.65
C TRP A 405 5.76 -23.68 11.66
N TRP A 406 5.00 -24.14 12.66
CA TRP A 406 4.61 -23.31 13.79
C TRP A 406 5.82 -22.77 14.54
N GLU A 407 6.80 -23.62 14.87
CA GLU A 407 8.01 -23.19 15.57
C GLU A 407 8.80 -22.15 14.76
N LEU A 408 8.98 -22.40 13.44
CA LEU A 408 9.67 -21.53 12.51
C LEU A 408 9.07 -20.12 12.55
N GLY A 409 7.75 -20.02 12.40
CA GLY A 409 7.10 -18.74 12.14
C GLY A 409 6.34 -18.08 13.30
N ARG A 410 6.17 -18.72 14.45
CA ARG A 410 5.54 -18.06 15.62
C ARG A 410 6.33 -16.81 16.03
N PRO A 411 5.74 -15.81 16.71
CA PRO A 411 6.47 -14.63 17.17
C PRO A 411 7.76 -14.98 17.94
N ILE A 412 8.79 -14.17 17.73
CA ILE A 412 10.10 -14.33 18.37
C ILE A 412 9.99 -13.88 19.83
N SER A 413 10.64 -14.65 20.69
CA SER A 413 10.89 -14.28 22.08
C SER A 413 12.37 -13.99 22.28
N TRP A 414 12.69 -13.01 23.11
CA TRP A 414 14.06 -12.62 23.45
C TRP A 414 14.13 -12.17 24.91
N GLU A 415 15.33 -12.17 25.48
CA GLU A 415 15.56 -11.68 26.83
C GLU A 415 16.01 -10.21 26.80
N GLU A 416 15.40 -9.39 27.65
CA GLU A 416 15.83 -8.02 27.91
C GLU A 416 15.80 -7.77 29.43
N ASN A 417 16.94 -7.40 30.01
CA ASN A 417 17.08 -7.11 31.44
C ASN A 417 16.54 -8.24 32.36
N GLY A 418 16.78 -9.50 32.02
CA GLY A 418 16.30 -10.67 32.79
C GLY A 418 14.82 -10.99 32.62
N THR A 419 14.11 -10.30 31.70
CA THR A 419 12.71 -10.59 31.36
C THR A 419 12.62 -11.15 29.94
N VAL A 420 11.88 -12.25 29.78
CA VAL A 420 11.57 -12.79 28.45
C VAL A 420 10.39 -12.02 27.88
N LEU A 421 10.63 -11.33 26.77
CA LEU A 421 9.62 -10.62 25.99
C LEU A 421 9.29 -11.42 24.73
N THR A 422 8.07 -11.26 24.23
CA THR A 422 7.61 -11.86 22.96
C THR A 422 6.99 -10.77 22.10
N PHE A 423 7.17 -10.86 20.79
CA PHE A 423 6.56 -9.91 19.85
C PHE A 423 5.05 -10.17 19.68
N THR A 424 4.26 -9.93 20.73
CA THR A 424 2.79 -9.99 20.67
C THR A 424 2.22 -8.73 20.01
N GLU A 425 0.93 -8.75 19.65
CA GLU A 425 0.26 -7.57 19.09
C GLU A 425 0.25 -6.40 20.08
N GLU A 426 0.03 -6.68 21.37
CA GLU A 426 0.06 -5.71 22.45
C GLU A 426 1.47 -5.11 22.62
N TYR A 427 2.50 -5.95 22.56
CA TYR A 427 3.88 -5.47 22.60
C TYR A 427 4.20 -4.58 21.41
N ALA A 428 3.85 -5.03 20.20
CA ALA A 428 4.03 -4.25 18.97
C ALA A 428 3.33 -2.89 19.06
N ALA A 429 2.10 -2.85 19.57
CA ALA A 429 1.37 -1.61 19.80
C ALA A 429 2.05 -0.69 20.83
N SER A 430 2.61 -1.25 21.91
CA SER A 430 3.27 -0.49 22.97
C SER A 430 4.54 0.23 22.52
N ILE A 431 5.25 -0.31 21.52
CA ILE A 431 6.51 0.26 21.01
C ILE A 431 6.38 0.98 19.67
N ASN A 432 5.21 0.94 19.03
CA ASN A 432 5.02 1.33 17.62
C ASN A 432 5.55 2.73 17.28
N TRP A 433 5.19 3.74 18.08
CA TRP A 433 5.65 5.12 17.82
C TRP A 433 7.13 5.29 18.12
N ARG A 434 7.66 4.59 19.12
CA ARG A 434 9.08 4.60 19.44
C ARG A 434 9.92 3.99 18.30
N MET A 435 9.41 2.97 17.61
CA MET A 435 10.06 2.42 16.42
C MET A 435 10.19 3.44 15.28
N ARG A 436 9.28 4.42 15.19
CA ARG A 436 9.36 5.52 14.21
C ARG A 436 10.28 6.65 14.69
N ASP A 437 10.13 7.04 15.96
CA ASP A 437 10.68 8.30 16.48
C ASP A 437 12.07 8.18 17.09
N ASP A 438 12.51 6.96 17.44
CA ASP A 438 13.82 6.68 18.04
C ASP A 438 14.61 5.68 17.17
N PRO A 439 15.43 6.18 16.22
CA PRO A 439 16.21 5.32 15.33
C PRO A 439 17.19 4.39 16.06
N ALA A 440 17.73 4.81 17.20
CA ALA A 440 18.63 3.98 17.99
C ALA A 440 17.88 2.81 18.62
N PHE A 441 16.68 3.05 19.14
CA PHE A 441 15.80 1.98 19.61
C PHE A 441 15.39 1.04 18.47
N ALA A 442 14.97 1.58 17.31
CA ALA A 442 14.60 0.75 16.16
C ALA A 442 15.77 -0.14 15.70
N SER A 443 16.98 0.41 15.63
CA SER A 443 18.18 -0.36 15.29
C SER A 443 18.52 -1.43 16.34
N LYS A 444 18.34 -1.14 17.63
CA LYS A 444 18.55 -2.12 18.71
C LYS A 444 17.57 -3.29 18.56
N MET A 445 16.27 -2.99 18.46
CA MET A 445 15.21 -4.00 18.41
C MET A 445 15.35 -4.90 17.18
N THR A 446 15.58 -4.30 16.00
CA THR A 446 15.76 -5.05 14.75
C THR A 446 16.96 -6.00 14.82
N SER A 447 18.11 -5.59 15.39
CA SER A 447 19.24 -6.51 15.59
C SER A 447 18.89 -7.68 16.49
N MET A 448 18.22 -7.41 17.62
CA MET A 448 17.83 -8.46 18.58
C MET A 448 16.86 -9.47 17.96
N TRP A 449 15.84 -9.00 17.24
CA TRP A 449 14.88 -9.86 16.56
C TRP A 449 15.53 -10.69 15.45
N ARG A 450 16.38 -10.06 14.63
CA ARG A 450 17.12 -10.74 13.57
C ARG A 450 17.98 -11.86 14.11
N GLU A 451 18.78 -11.59 15.14
CA GLU A 451 19.66 -12.58 15.74
C GLU A 451 18.88 -13.76 16.36
N ALA A 452 17.75 -13.47 17.01
CA ALA A 452 16.89 -14.50 17.57
C ALA A 452 16.21 -15.34 16.47
N ALA A 453 15.75 -14.72 15.37
CA ALA A 453 15.18 -15.41 14.22
C ALA A 453 16.21 -16.29 13.51
N GLN A 454 17.40 -15.74 13.24
CA GLN A 454 18.49 -16.48 12.63
C GLN A 454 18.87 -17.72 13.45
N ARG A 455 19.07 -17.58 14.77
CA ARG A 455 19.37 -18.73 15.65
C ARG A 455 18.31 -19.82 15.56
N ARG A 456 17.02 -19.44 15.58
CA ARG A 456 15.91 -20.38 15.45
C ARG A 456 15.97 -21.13 14.12
N TYR A 457 16.15 -20.43 13.01
CA TYR A 457 16.20 -21.04 11.68
C TYR A 457 17.38 -22.02 11.56
N GLU A 458 18.57 -21.61 12.01
CA GLU A 458 19.75 -22.47 12.03
C GLU A 458 19.59 -23.69 12.95
N GLU A 459 18.89 -23.56 14.08
CA GLU A 459 18.61 -24.68 14.98
C GLU A 459 17.62 -25.69 14.37
N ILE A 460 16.55 -25.21 13.72
CA ILE A 460 15.60 -26.08 13.00
C ILE A 460 16.33 -26.81 11.87
N ALA A 461 17.13 -26.08 11.07
CA ALA A 461 17.91 -26.68 9.99
C ALA A 461 18.86 -27.77 10.51
N ARG A 462 19.62 -27.48 11.59
CA ARG A 462 20.55 -28.44 12.20
C ARG A 462 19.88 -29.71 12.71
N ARG A 463 18.69 -29.60 13.33
CA ARG A 463 17.91 -30.75 13.81
C ARG A 463 17.56 -31.72 12.68
N LEU A 464 17.32 -31.21 11.48
CA LEU A 464 16.90 -32.00 10.32
C LEU A 464 18.03 -32.51 9.43
N THR A 465 19.24 -31.95 9.57
CA THR A 465 20.44 -32.39 8.84
C THR A 465 21.34 -33.32 9.64
N SER A 466 21.19 -33.39 10.97
CA SER A 466 22.05 -34.18 11.85
C SER A 466 21.51 -35.59 12.17
N GLY A 467 20.35 -35.95 11.63
CA GLY A 467 19.72 -37.27 11.73
C GLY A 467 19.41 -37.82 10.35
#